data_AF-A0A845LM18-F1
#
_entry.id   AF-A0A845LM18-F1
#
_cell.length_a   1.000
_cell.length_b   1.000
_cell.length_c   1.000
_cell.angle_alpha   90.00
_cell.angle_beta   90.00
_cell.angle_gamma   90.00
#
_symmetry.space_group_name_H-M   'P 1'
#
loop_
_entity.id
_entity.type
_entity.pdbx_description
1 polymer ?
#
loop_
_entity_poly.entity_id
_entity_poly.type
_entity_poly.pdbx_seq_one_letter_code
_entity_poly.pdbx_strand_id
1 'polypeptide(L)'
;MGFLNDKMESVNMQIIFVRHGQTDENIIPLGARFTIDTFNAMMSGSPSMVRLNTTGIGQVEAVARRLRPVPVVVASHFQRAQETATILARAWGAEVVTMESLGEIVLSKFPGSGNRRAIPFCLLIAMTVWRHAWPFTQGEETLYQAFRRARLAWTQLLDVARERGSIVVISHQGFLRILLWYLRLKRGCRVRKKDLGNGGISIVEVGEPAEMTGRHRAYGAGRTETTRAARVVLPQEGEGRDEPAPVAGSAAIASGGAAAVLLEGVACMEGVSAKRIAAKRALLRRDRR
;
A
#
# COMPACT_ATOMS: atom_id res chain seq x y z
N MET A 1 20.30 46.06 12.24
CA MET A 1 20.79 44.89 11.47
C MET A 1 20.57 43.65 12.32
N GLY A 2 19.67 42.77 11.89
CA GLY A 2 19.34 41.54 12.61
C GLY A 2 18.44 40.68 11.72
N PHE A 3 18.99 40.20 10.61
CA PHE A 3 18.33 39.19 9.80
C PHE A 3 18.42 37.87 10.56
N LEU A 4 17.32 37.49 11.21
CA LEU A 4 17.10 36.14 11.72
C LEU A 4 17.27 35.17 10.55
N ASN A 5 18.32 34.37 10.65
CA ASN A 5 18.65 33.28 9.75
C ASN A 5 17.67 32.15 10.05
N ASP A 6 16.43 32.30 9.61
CA ASP A 6 15.43 31.22 9.67
C ASP A 6 15.74 30.23 8.55
N LYS A 7 16.82 29.48 8.72
CA LYS A 7 16.98 28.20 8.04
C LYS A 7 15.92 27.30 8.66
N MET A 8 14.70 27.35 8.12
CA MET A 8 13.78 26.23 8.21
C MET A 8 14.53 25.02 7.69
N GLU A 9 15.07 24.22 8.61
CA GLU A 9 15.58 22.90 8.29
C GLU A 9 14.45 22.19 7.58
N SER A 10 14.64 21.92 6.28
CA SER A 10 13.73 21.09 5.52
C SER A 10 13.61 19.77 6.28
N VAL A 11 12.48 19.54 6.95
CA VAL A 11 12.25 18.31 7.71
C VAL A 11 12.06 17.20 6.69
N ASN A 12 13.16 16.53 6.36
CA ASN A 12 13.13 15.29 5.61
C ASN A 12 12.68 14.20 6.57
N MET A 13 11.40 13.86 6.51
CA MET A 13 10.81 12.81 7.33
C MET A 13 11.01 11.45 6.65
N GLN A 14 11.40 10.45 7.42
CA GLN A 14 11.50 9.07 6.93
C GLN A 14 10.37 8.22 7.49
N ILE A 15 9.65 7.53 6.59
CA ILE A 15 8.66 6.51 6.92
C ILE A 15 9.16 5.16 6.39
N ILE A 16 9.27 4.20 7.29
CA ILE A 16 9.78 2.85 6.98
C ILE A 16 8.59 1.90 6.88
N PHE A 17 8.48 1.19 5.77
CA PHE A 17 7.46 0.15 5.58
C PHE A 17 8.09 -1.22 5.69
N VAL A 18 7.49 -2.10 6.48
CA VAL A 18 7.92 -3.48 6.65
C VAL A 18 6.75 -4.39 6.29
N ARG A 19 7.00 -5.35 5.40
CA ARG A 19 6.03 -6.44 5.22
C ARG A 19 6.14 -7.38 6.41
N HIS A 20 5.01 -7.86 6.93
CA HIS A 20 4.98 -8.87 7.99
C HIS A 20 5.92 -10.06 7.72
N GLY A 21 6.35 -10.72 8.80
CA GLY A 21 7.15 -11.94 8.69
C GLY A 21 6.39 -13.08 8.01
N GLN A 22 7.10 -14.13 7.60
CA GLN A 22 6.52 -15.28 6.92
C GLN A 22 5.45 -16.01 7.76
N THR A 23 4.40 -16.43 7.08
CA THR A 23 3.36 -17.35 7.56
C THR A 23 3.39 -18.64 6.74
N ASP A 24 2.66 -19.67 7.15
CA ASP A 24 2.59 -20.94 6.41
C ASP A 24 1.89 -20.79 5.05
N GLU A 25 0.92 -19.88 4.96
CA GLU A 25 0.26 -19.52 3.69
C GLU A 25 1.21 -18.83 2.70
N ASN A 26 2.30 -18.22 3.17
CA ASN A 26 3.30 -17.61 2.27
C ASN A 26 4.21 -18.63 1.58
N ILE A 27 4.13 -19.91 1.94
CA ILE A 27 5.03 -20.97 1.45
C ILE A 27 4.46 -21.69 0.22
N ILE A 28 3.22 -21.41 -0.16
CA ILE A 28 2.55 -22.09 -1.28
C ILE A 28 3.40 -21.97 -2.55
N PRO A 29 3.91 -23.10 -3.11
CA PRO A 29 4.70 -23.07 -4.32
C PRO A 29 3.89 -22.52 -5.49
N LEU A 30 4.48 -21.64 -6.31
CA LEU A 30 3.81 -21.08 -7.49
C LEU A 30 3.35 -22.15 -8.50
N GLY A 31 4.05 -23.28 -8.55
CA GLY A 31 3.70 -24.45 -9.37
C GLY A 31 2.71 -25.41 -8.71
N ALA A 32 2.33 -25.18 -7.44
CA ALA A 32 1.26 -25.94 -6.80
C ALA A 32 -0.02 -25.76 -7.62
N ARG A 33 -0.84 -26.80 -7.68
CA ARG A 33 -2.05 -26.81 -8.49
C ARG A 33 -3.26 -26.94 -7.58
N PHE A 34 -4.25 -26.10 -7.81
CA PHE A 34 -5.49 -26.09 -7.07
C PHE A 34 -6.67 -26.13 -8.02
N THR A 35 -7.77 -26.74 -7.60
CA THR A 35 -9.06 -26.53 -8.28
C THR A 35 -9.55 -25.11 -7.97
N ILE A 36 -10.53 -24.63 -8.75
CA ILE A 36 -11.14 -23.32 -8.49
C ILE A 36 -11.77 -23.31 -7.09
N ASP A 37 -12.44 -24.39 -6.70
CA ASP A 37 -13.13 -24.48 -5.42
C ASP A 37 -12.13 -24.47 -4.24
N THR A 38 -11.03 -25.24 -4.33
CA THR A 38 -9.99 -25.22 -3.28
C THR A 38 -9.34 -23.85 -3.17
N PHE A 39 -9.07 -23.19 -4.30
CA PHE A 39 -8.51 -21.85 -4.31
C PHE A 39 -9.48 -20.81 -3.72
N ASN A 40 -10.76 -20.86 -4.10
CA ASN A 40 -11.79 -19.96 -3.56
C ASN A 40 -12.02 -20.19 -2.06
N ALA A 41 -11.97 -21.44 -1.59
CA ALA A 41 -12.04 -21.77 -0.17
C ALA A 41 -10.85 -21.16 0.60
N MET A 42 -9.64 -21.28 0.05
CA MET A 42 -8.43 -20.68 0.62
C MET A 42 -8.51 -19.14 0.67
N MET A 43 -9.00 -18.49 -0.40
CA MET A 43 -9.21 -17.03 -0.41
C MET A 43 -10.34 -16.57 0.52
N SER A 44 -11.28 -17.47 0.86
CA SER A 44 -12.37 -17.20 1.81
C SER A 44 -11.96 -17.40 3.27
N GLY A 45 -10.82 -18.05 3.51
CA GLY A 45 -10.24 -18.18 4.85
C GLY A 45 -9.95 -16.78 5.42
N SER A 46 -10.28 -16.57 6.70
CA SER A 46 -10.12 -15.24 7.29
C SER A 46 -8.64 -14.87 7.39
N PRO A 47 -8.16 -13.84 6.65
CA PRO A 47 -6.77 -13.41 6.75
C PRO A 47 -6.45 -12.81 8.11
N SER A 48 -7.44 -12.58 8.98
CA SER A 48 -7.25 -11.96 10.28
C SER A 48 -6.58 -12.86 11.32
N MET A 49 -6.69 -14.20 11.21
CA MET A 49 -6.20 -15.15 12.23
C MET A 49 -4.87 -15.82 11.88
N VAL A 50 -4.32 -15.53 10.70
CA VAL A 50 -3.07 -16.16 10.24
C VAL A 50 -1.90 -15.59 11.05
N ARG A 51 -1.12 -16.48 11.66
CA ARG A 51 0.02 -16.16 12.53
C ARG A 51 1.36 -16.28 11.81
N LEU A 52 2.39 -15.64 12.35
CA LEU A 52 3.78 -15.86 11.95
C LEU A 52 4.22 -17.28 12.29
N ASN A 53 5.05 -17.87 11.44
CA ASN A 53 5.78 -19.09 11.79
C ASN A 53 7.19 -18.78 12.34
N THR A 54 7.93 -19.80 12.75
CA THR A 54 9.28 -19.66 13.32
C THR A 54 10.23 -18.87 12.40
N THR A 55 10.17 -19.14 11.09
CA THR A 55 10.96 -18.40 10.09
C THR A 55 10.55 -16.93 10.05
N GLY A 56 9.25 -16.64 10.11
CA GLY A 56 8.71 -15.29 10.16
C GLY A 56 9.15 -14.52 11.40
N ILE A 57 9.14 -15.16 12.57
CA ILE A 57 9.64 -14.56 13.82
C ILE A 57 11.12 -14.17 13.67
N GLY A 58 11.97 -15.09 13.20
CA GLY A 58 13.40 -14.81 12.99
C GLY A 58 13.66 -13.70 11.96
N GLN A 59 12.80 -13.59 10.92
CA GLN A 59 12.86 -12.48 9.97
C GLN A 59 12.59 -11.13 10.66
N VAL A 60 11.56 -11.05 11.51
CA VAL A 60 11.20 -9.80 12.20
C VAL A 60 12.25 -9.41 13.24
N GLU A 61 12.81 -10.37 13.97
CA GLU A 61 13.94 -10.09 14.88
C GLU A 61 15.16 -9.57 14.13
N ALA A 62 15.44 -10.08 12.93
CA ALA A 62 16.50 -9.55 12.09
C ALA A 62 16.20 -8.11 11.62
N VAL A 63 14.93 -7.76 11.38
CA VAL A 63 14.52 -6.37 11.12
C VAL A 63 14.78 -5.49 12.35
N ALA A 64 14.40 -5.95 13.54
CA ALA A 64 14.61 -5.23 14.80
C ALA A 64 16.07 -4.85 15.03
N ARG A 65 17.01 -5.74 14.69
CA ARG A 65 18.46 -5.51 14.80
C ARG A 65 19.03 -4.60 13.71
N ARG A 66 18.41 -4.57 12.53
CA ARG A 66 18.93 -3.82 11.35
C ARG A 66 18.47 -2.37 11.31
N LEU A 67 17.30 -2.09 11.87
CA LEU A 67 16.72 -0.75 11.87
C LEU A 67 17.06 -0.03 13.17
N ARG A 68 17.12 1.31 13.09
CA ARG A 68 17.16 2.13 14.29
C ARG A 68 15.79 2.07 14.97
N PRO A 69 15.75 1.97 16.31
CA PRO A 69 14.51 2.06 17.07
C PRO A 69 13.72 3.34 16.73
N VAL A 70 12.40 3.22 16.69
CA VAL A 70 11.46 4.33 16.52
C VAL A 70 10.45 4.32 17.66
N PRO A 71 9.87 5.48 18.03
CA PRO A 71 8.92 5.55 19.13
C PRO A 71 7.56 4.89 18.82
N VAL A 72 7.19 4.78 17.54
CA VAL A 72 5.87 4.29 17.12
C VAL A 72 5.98 3.29 15.97
N VAL A 73 5.28 2.16 16.13
CA VAL A 73 5.05 1.14 15.12
C VAL A 73 3.56 1.13 14.77
N VAL A 74 3.23 1.52 13.54
CA VAL A 74 1.85 1.46 13.02
C VAL A 74 1.66 0.13 12.31
N ALA A 75 0.58 -0.60 12.58
CA ALA A 75 0.35 -1.92 11.99
C ALA A 75 -1.08 -2.13 11.52
N SER A 76 -1.26 -2.94 10.47
CA SER A 76 -2.59 -3.41 10.10
C SER A 76 -3.21 -4.26 11.21
N HIS A 77 -4.54 -4.32 11.27
CA HIS A 77 -5.28 -5.11 12.26
C HIS A 77 -5.12 -6.65 12.13
N PHE A 78 -4.53 -7.18 11.06
CA PHE A 78 -4.34 -8.63 10.90
C PHE A 78 -3.28 -9.20 11.83
N GLN A 79 -3.52 -10.39 12.37
CA GLN A 79 -2.70 -11.00 13.44
C GLN A 79 -1.21 -11.09 13.10
N ARG A 80 -0.82 -11.60 11.92
CA ARG A 80 0.59 -11.63 11.49
C ARG A 80 1.29 -10.26 11.49
N ALA A 81 0.57 -9.18 11.18
CA ALA A 81 1.11 -7.83 11.22
C ALA A 81 1.21 -7.32 12.67
N GLN A 82 0.21 -7.61 13.49
CA GLN A 82 0.21 -7.30 14.92
C GLN A 82 1.33 -8.02 15.68
N GLU A 83 1.58 -9.29 15.36
CA GLU A 83 2.71 -10.06 15.92
C GLU A 83 4.05 -9.48 15.50
N THR A 84 4.19 -9.14 14.22
CA THR A 84 5.37 -8.44 13.71
C THR A 84 5.59 -7.13 14.48
N ALA A 85 4.55 -6.32 14.64
CA ALA A 85 4.62 -5.06 15.36
C ALA A 85 4.97 -5.24 16.84
N THR A 86 4.39 -6.25 17.49
CA THR A 86 4.67 -6.58 18.90
C THR A 86 6.14 -6.96 19.11
N ILE A 87 6.74 -7.74 18.21
CA ILE A 87 8.16 -8.12 18.29
C ILE A 87 9.04 -6.88 18.17
N LEU A 88 8.77 -6.00 17.20
CA LEU A 88 9.53 -4.76 17.01
C LEU A 88 9.36 -3.81 18.20
N ALA A 89 8.12 -3.62 18.65
CA ALA A 89 7.80 -2.74 19.77
C ALA A 89 8.48 -3.19 21.06
N ARG A 90 8.50 -4.50 21.35
CA ARG A 90 9.24 -5.05 22.49
C ARG A 90 10.74 -4.78 22.38
N ALA A 91 11.32 -4.92 21.20
CA ALA A 91 12.75 -4.70 20.99
C ALA A 91 13.16 -3.21 21.11
N TRP A 92 12.24 -2.30 20.81
CA TRP A 92 12.51 -0.86 20.74
C TRP A 92 11.91 -0.04 21.89
N GLY A 93 11.06 -0.64 22.72
CA GLY A 93 10.25 0.10 23.70
C GLY A 93 9.22 1.02 23.03
N ALA A 94 8.71 0.63 21.86
CA ALA A 94 7.83 1.47 21.04
C ALA A 94 6.34 1.25 21.34
N GLU A 95 5.51 2.25 21.05
CA GLU A 95 4.05 2.14 21.04
C GLU A 95 3.59 1.42 19.75
N VAL A 96 2.58 0.56 19.85
CA VAL A 96 1.91 -0.04 18.68
C VAL A 96 0.59 0.65 18.43
N VAL A 97 0.42 1.22 17.24
CA VAL A 97 -0.82 1.83 16.78
C VAL A 97 -1.46 0.96 15.69
N THR A 98 -2.69 0.51 15.91
CA THR A 98 -3.42 -0.28 14.92
C THR A 98 -4.15 0.62 13.94
N MET A 99 -4.00 0.35 12.64
CA MET A 99 -4.62 1.10 11.56
C MET A 99 -5.31 0.16 10.56
N GLU A 100 -6.64 0.25 10.48
CA GLU A 100 -7.45 -0.65 9.64
C GLU A 100 -7.14 -0.51 8.15
N SER A 101 -6.88 0.72 7.69
CA SER A 101 -6.59 1.05 6.29
C SER A 101 -5.33 0.38 5.74
N LEU A 102 -4.47 -0.22 6.59
CA LEU A 102 -3.28 -0.97 6.22
C LEU A 102 -3.53 -2.46 5.96
N GLY A 103 -4.78 -2.95 6.00
CA GLY A 103 -5.12 -4.35 5.71
C GLY A 103 -4.68 -4.82 4.32
N GLU A 104 -4.51 -6.15 4.14
CA GLU A 104 -4.22 -6.72 2.82
C GLU A 104 -5.39 -6.49 1.87
N ILE A 105 -5.09 -6.48 0.56
CA ILE A 105 -6.13 -6.42 -0.47
C ILE A 105 -6.97 -7.68 -0.40
N VAL A 106 -8.30 -7.52 -0.34
CA VAL A 106 -9.24 -8.64 -0.38
C VAL A 106 -9.32 -9.13 -1.83
N LEU A 107 -8.67 -10.27 -2.10
CA LEU A 107 -8.59 -10.82 -3.44
C LEU A 107 -9.96 -11.29 -3.95
N SER A 108 -10.24 -11.02 -5.23
CA SER A 108 -11.47 -11.44 -5.88
C SER A 108 -11.54 -12.96 -6.02
N LYS A 109 -12.71 -13.54 -5.74
CA LYS A 109 -12.96 -14.96 -6.00
C LYS A 109 -13.01 -15.19 -7.50
N PHE A 110 -12.64 -16.40 -7.90
CA PHE A 110 -12.81 -16.80 -9.28
C PHE A 110 -14.30 -17.09 -9.56
N PRO A 111 -14.89 -16.56 -10.64
CA PRO A 111 -16.29 -16.79 -10.96
C PRO A 111 -16.54 -18.26 -11.32
N GLY A 112 -17.62 -18.83 -10.76
CA GLY A 112 -18.05 -20.20 -11.01
C GLY A 112 -17.49 -21.23 -10.01
N SER A 113 -17.81 -22.49 -10.27
CA SER A 113 -17.26 -23.66 -9.58
C SER A 113 -16.53 -24.55 -10.59
N GLY A 114 -15.47 -25.22 -10.15
CA GLY A 114 -14.59 -25.93 -11.06
C GLY A 114 -13.71 -26.96 -10.37
N ASN A 115 -14.28 -28.14 -10.10
CA ASN A 115 -13.58 -29.25 -9.45
C ASN A 115 -12.80 -30.17 -10.39
N ARG A 116 -12.97 -30.04 -11.71
CA ARG A 116 -12.43 -31.03 -12.66
C ARG A 116 -10.99 -30.79 -13.10
N ARG A 117 -10.46 -29.56 -13.03
CA ARG A 117 -9.11 -29.25 -13.52
C ARG A 117 -8.33 -28.44 -12.48
N ALA A 118 -7.21 -29.00 -12.04
CA ALA A 118 -6.25 -28.29 -11.22
C ALA A 118 -5.45 -27.30 -12.08
N ILE A 119 -5.42 -26.04 -11.69
CA ILE A 119 -4.75 -24.93 -12.37
C ILE A 119 -3.53 -24.51 -11.54
N PRO A 120 -2.38 -24.15 -12.16
CA PRO A 120 -1.24 -23.63 -11.41
C PRO A 120 -1.61 -22.40 -10.57
N PHE A 121 -1.11 -22.34 -9.34
CA PHE A 121 -1.38 -21.27 -8.39
C PHE A 121 -1.00 -19.89 -8.95
N CYS A 122 0.14 -19.78 -9.65
CA CYS A 122 0.53 -18.54 -10.30
C CYS A 122 -0.51 -18.02 -11.31
N LEU A 123 -1.15 -18.92 -12.06
CA LEU A 123 -2.17 -18.56 -13.03
C LEU A 123 -3.46 -18.14 -12.32
N LEU A 124 -3.86 -18.85 -11.26
CA LEU A 124 -5.01 -18.48 -10.43
C LEU A 124 -4.83 -17.07 -9.84
N ILE A 125 -3.66 -16.76 -9.27
CA ILE A 125 -3.33 -15.43 -8.76
C ILE A 125 -3.31 -14.37 -9.88
N ALA A 126 -2.75 -14.67 -11.05
CA ALA A 126 -2.75 -13.74 -12.16
C ALA A 126 -4.18 -13.38 -12.60
N MET A 127 -5.07 -14.38 -12.63
CA MET A 127 -6.47 -14.17 -13.00
C MET A 127 -7.24 -13.36 -11.94
N THR A 128 -6.99 -13.57 -10.64
CA THR A 128 -7.62 -12.74 -9.59
C THR A 128 -7.13 -11.30 -9.65
N VAL A 129 -5.82 -11.10 -9.82
CA VAL A 129 -5.22 -9.77 -10.03
C VAL A 129 -5.84 -9.06 -11.23
N TRP A 130 -6.04 -9.77 -12.34
CA TRP A 130 -6.72 -9.21 -13.51
C TRP A 130 -8.17 -8.80 -13.20
N ARG A 131 -8.90 -9.61 -12.44
CA ARG A 131 -10.28 -9.32 -12.03
C ARG A 131 -10.39 -8.05 -11.17
N HIS A 132 -9.35 -7.68 -10.42
CA HIS A 132 -9.33 -6.40 -9.68
C HIS A 132 -9.32 -5.16 -10.56
N ALA A 133 -8.93 -5.27 -11.83
CA ALA A 133 -9.05 -4.17 -12.79
C ALA A 133 -10.50 -3.95 -13.26
N TRP A 134 -11.41 -4.90 -13.00
CA TRP A 134 -12.81 -4.75 -13.37
C TRP A 134 -13.52 -3.77 -12.41
N PRO A 135 -14.35 -2.83 -12.92
CA PRO A 135 -14.96 -1.78 -12.10
C PRO A 135 -15.99 -2.28 -11.09
N PHE A 136 -16.43 -3.54 -11.19
CA PHE A 136 -17.47 -4.13 -10.35
C PHE A 136 -17.05 -5.48 -9.80
N THR A 137 -17.11 -5.64 -8.48
CA THR A 137 -16.84 -6.86 -7.71
C THR A 137 -17.93 -7.01 -6.64
N GLN A 138 -18.21 -8.24 -6.20
CA GLN A 138 -19.22 -8.53 -5.17
C GLN A 138 -18.50 -8.93 -3.88
N GLY A 139 -18.28 -7.96 -3.00
CA GLY A 139 -17.64 -8.18 -1.69
C GLY A 139 -16.11 -8.23 -1.72
N GLU A 140 -15.49 -7.96 -2.88
CA GLU A 140 -14.04 -7.99 -3.06
C GLU A 140 -13.52 -6.58 -3.40
N GLU A 141 -12.27 -6.28 -3.10
CA GLU A 141 -11.75 -4.92 -3.25
C GLU A 141 -11.25 -4.66 -4.67
N THR A 142 -11.85 -3.77 -5.43
CA THR A 142 -11.30 -3.36 -6.74
C THR A 142 -9.95 -2.65 -6.60
N LEU A 143 -9.16 -2.61 -7.67
CA LEU A 143 -7.90 -1.85 -7.69
C LEU A 143 -8.13 -0.37 -7.38
N TYR A 144 -9.26 0.20 -7.82
CA TYR A 144 -9.66 1.56 -7.51
C TYR A 144 -9.93 1.77 -6.01
N GLN A 145 -10.67 0.85 -5.38
CA GLN A 145 -10.93 0.90 -3.94
C GLN A 145 -9.62 0.76 -3.14
N ALA A 146 -8.76 -0.18 -3.51
CA ALA A 146 -7.45 -0.35 -2.88
C ALA A 146 -6.55 0.89 -3.04
N PHE A 147 -6.59 1.55 -4.20
CA PHE A 147 -5.86 2.80 -4.43
C PHE A 147 -6.42 3.96 -3.60
N ARG A 148 -7.75 4.11 -3.49
CA ARG A 148 -8.37 5.09 -2.60
C ARG A 148 -8.00 4.85 -1.14
N ARG A 149 -8.00 3.59 -0.70
CA ARG A 149 -7.59 3.21 0.65
C ARG A 149 -6.11 3.48 0.89
N ALA A 150 -5.24 3.24 -0.09
CA ALA A 150 -3.82 3.61 0.01
C ALA A 150 -3.62 5.13 0.17
N ARG A 151 -4.42 5.96 -0.50
CA ARG A 151 -4.40 7.42 -0.30
C ARG A 151 -4.83 7.82 1.11
N LEU A 152 -5.90 7.23 1.62
CA LEU A 152 -6.38 7.46 2.98
C LEU A 152 -5.32 7.05 4.02
N ALA A 153 -4.79 5.82 3.88
CA ALA A 153 -3.74 5.32 4.75
C ALA A 153 -2.52 6.24 4.75
N TRP A 154 -2.11 6.74 3.58
CA TRP A 154 -0.99 7.67 3.49
C TRP A 154 -1.23 8.97 4.26
N THR A 155 -2.41 9.57 4.14
CA THR A 155 -2.76 10.77 4.93
C THR A 155 -2.68 10.49 6.43
N GLN A 156 -3.28 9.38 6.88
CA GLN A 156 -3.24 8.98 8.30
C GLN A 156 -1.80 8.75 8.80
N LEU A 157 -0.96 8.09 8.00
CA LEU A 157 0.44 7.87 8.33
C LEU A 157 1.25 9.16 8.44
N LEU A 158 0.97 10.13 7.56
CA LEU A 158 1.61 11.45 7.64
C LEU A 158 1.21 12.20 8.90
N ASP A 159 -0.04 12.12 9.33
CA ASP A 159 -0.50 12.78 10.55
C ASP A 159 0.18 12.17 11.78
N VAL A 160 0.22 10.84 11.88
CA VAL A 160 0.97 10.15 12.95
C VAL A 160 2.46 10.52 12.92
N ALA A 161 3.07 10.56 11.74
CA ALA A 161 4.49 10.86 11.62
C ALA A 161 4.82 12.34 11.93
N ARG A 162 3.91 13.28 11.64
CA ARG A 162 4.06 14.69 12.06
C ARG A 162 4.01 14.85 13.56
N GLU A 163 3.13 14.12 14.23
CA GLU A 163 2.96 14.19 15.68
C GLU A 163 4.05 13.44 16.45
N ARG A 164 4.52 12.31 15.91
CA ARG A 164 5.38 11.35 16.61
C ARG A 164 6.80 11.21 16.04
N GLY A 165 7.08 11.87 14.92
CA GLY A 165 8.35 11.78 14.21
C GLY A 165 8.45 10.55 13.29
N SER A 166 9.63 9.94 13.20
CA SER A 166 9.85 8.76 12.36
C SER A 166 9.04 7.56 12.86
N ILE A 167 8.37 6.87 11.94
CA ILE A 167 7.53 5.71 12.22
C ILE A 167 7.93 4.51 11.37
N VAL A 168 7.61 3.32 11.89
CA VAL A 168 7.65 2.05 11.15
C VAL A 168 6.23 1.58 10.91
N VAL A 169 5.93 1.14 9.68
CA VAL A 169 4.59 0.75 9.23
C VAL A 169 4.59 -0.71 8.81
N ILE A 170 3.75 -1.54 9.43
CA ILE A 170 3.64 -2.97 9.16
C ILE A 170 2.38 -3.27 8.37
N SER A 171 2.56 -3.85 7.18
CA SER A 171 1.46 -4.21 6.29
C SER A 171 1.82 -5.44 5.44
N HIS A 172 1.15 -5.60 4.31
CA HIS A 172 1.10 -6.82 3.50
C HIS A 172 1.58 -6.56 2.07
N GLN A 173 1.86 -7.63 1.33
CA GLN A 173 2.52 -7.52 0.04
C GLN A 173 1.66 -6.78 -1.00
N GLY A 174 0.39 -7.16 -1.12
CA GLY A 174 -0.52 -6.59 -2.11
C GLY A 174 -0.73 -5.10 -1.84
N PHE A 175 -1.11 -4.77 -0.61
CA PHE A 175 -1.36 -3.39 -0.21
C PHE A 175 -0.12 -2.49 -0.32
N LEU A 176 1.04 -2.94 0.19
CA LEU A 176 2.29 -2.16 0.08
C LEU A 176 2.70 -1.93 -1.37
N ARG A 177 2.40 -2.87 -2.28
CA ARG A 177 2.68 -2.69 -3.72
C ARG A 177 1.90 -1.49 -4.28
N ILE A 178 0.61 -1.38 -3.97
CA ILE A 178 -0.23 -0.26 -4.41
C ILE A 178 0.21 1.04 -3.73
N LEU A 179 0.42 1.01 -2.41
CA LEU A 179 0.83 2.19 -1.66
C LEU A 179 2.17 2.74 -2.16
N LEU A 180 3.21 1.92 -2.28
CA LEU A 180 4.51 2.38 -2.78
C LEU A 180 4.46 2.84 -4.25
N TRP A 181 3.56 2.27 -5.06
CA TRP A 181 3.32 2.76 -6.42
C TRP A 181 2.68 4.15 -6.41
N TYR A 182 1.65 4.36 -5.58
CA TYR A 182 1.06 5.68 -5.36
C TYR A 182 2.12 6.71 -4.90
N LEU A 183 2.95 6.35 -3.93
CA LEU A 183 3.98 7.24 -3.38
C LEU A 183 5.08 7.59 -4.39
N ARG A 184 5.38 6.72 -5.35
CA ARG A 184 6.30 7.05 -6.45
C ARG A 184 5.78 8.15 -7.36
N LEU A 185 4.46 8.28 -7.47
CA LEU A 185 3.81 9.29 -8.31
C LEU A 185 3.51 10.58 -7.54
N LYS A 186 3.62 10.56 -6.21
CA LYS A 186 3.29 11.69 -5.35
C LYS A 186 4.49 12.63 -5.21
N ARG A 187 4.30 13.91 -5.60
CA ARG A 187 5.30 14.97 -5.38
C ARG A 187 5.64 15.07 -3.88
N GLY A 188 6.92 15.28 -3.57
CA GLY A 188 7.43 15.31 -2.19
C GLY A 188 7.72 13.94 -1.57
N CYS A 189 7.36 12.84 -2.23
CA CYS A 189 7.71 11.49 -1.77
C CYS A 189 8.82 10.89 -2.63
N ARG A 190 9.79 10.24 -1.99
CA ARG A 190 10.87 9.52 -2.66
C ARG A 190 11.02 8.12 -2.07
N VAL A 191 10.65 7.10 -2.84
CA VAL A 191 10.87 5.69 -2.47
C VAL A 191 12.34 5.34 -2.69
N ARG A 192 13.13 5.28 -1.61
CA ARG A 192 14.58 5.03 -1.65
C ARG A 192 14.92 3.56 -1.75
N LYS A 193 14.13 2.73 -1.08
CA LYS A 193 14.29 1.28 -1.06
C LYS A 193 12.90 0.64 -1.18
N LYS A 194 12.81 -0.39 -2.01
CA LYS A 194 11.61 -1.23 -2.14
C LYS A 194 12.03 -2.69 -1.95
N ASP A 195 11.56 -3.29 -0.88
CA ASP A 195 11.68 -4.71 -0.60
C ASP A 195 10.33 -5.19 -0.05
N LEU A 196 9.69 -6.07 -0.80
CA LEU A 196 8.37 -6.63 -0.49
C LEU A 196 8.44 -8.13 -0.13
N GLY A 197 9.65 -8.66 0.13
CA GLY A 197 9.82 -9.99 0.72
C GLY A 197 9.28 -10.06 2.15
N ASN A 198 9.13 -11.25 2.71
CA ASN A 198 8.70 -11.42 4.11
C ASN A 198 9.75 -10.78 5.04
N GLY A 199 9.33 -9.90 5.95
CA GLY A 199 10.24 -9.05 6.73
C GLY A 199 11.05 -8.04 5.88
N GLY A 200 10.66 -7.83 4.63
CA GLY A 200 11.30 -6.90 3.71
C GLY A 200 11.06 -5.45 4.12
N ILE A 201 12.08 -4.61 3.93
CA ILE A 201 12.10 -3.21 4.37
C ILE A 201 12.09 -2.29 3.16
N SER A 202 11.05 -1.47 3.04
CA SER A 202 10.94 -0.36 2.10
C SER A 202 11.06 0.97 2.83
N ILE A 203 11.72 1.96 2.23
CA ILE A 203 12.00 3.25 2.87
C ILE A 203 11.50 4.36 1.97
N VAL A 204 10.70 5.26 2.53
CA VAL A 204 10.18 6.45 1.86
C VAL A 204 10.65 7.69 2.60
N GLU A 205 11.29 8.58 1.87
CA GLU A 205 11.63 9.93 2.33
C GLU A 205 10.50 10.87 1.89
N VAL A 206 10.05 11.72 2.81
CA VAL A 206 9.05 12.75 2.60
C VAL A 206 9.75 14.09 2.79
N GLY A 207 9.83 14.87 1.71
CA GLY A 207 10.25 16.26 1.74
C GLY A 207 9.04 17.18 1.71
N GLU A 208 9.18 18.35 2.32
CA GLU A 208 8.23 19.46 2.13
C GLU A 208 8.13 19.78 0.61
N PRO A 209 6.92 19.93 0.05
CA PRO A 209 6.79 20.46 -1.29
C PRO A 209 7.30 21.90 -1.29
N ALA A 210 8.33 22.17 -2.11
CA ALA A 210 9.02 23.46 -2.23
C ALA A 210 8.12 24.68 -2.61
N GLU A 211 6.80 24.51 -2.74
CA GLU A 211 5.85 25.56 -3.10
C GLU A 211 5.25 26.31 -1.89
N MET A 212 5.45 25.86 -0.65
CA MET A 212 4.92 26.55 0.55
C MET A 212 5.88 27.57 1.16
N THR A 213 7.18 27.48 0.89
CA THR A 213 8.21 28.42 1.37
C THR A 213 8.30 29.72 0.56
N GLY A 214 7.49 29.89 -0.50
CA GLY A 214 7.58 31.02 -1.44
C GLY A 214 6.45 32.06 -1.39
N ARG A 215 5.36 31.84 -0.65
CA ARG A 215 4.16 32.73 -0.71
C ARG A 215 3.92 33.67 0.46
N HIS A 216 4.76 33.65 1.50
CA HIS A 216 4.62 34.57 2.65
C HIS A 216 5.50 35.83 2.59
N ARG A 217 6.07 36.17 1.42
CA ARG A 217 6.93 37.35 1.26
C ARG A 217 6.53 38.25 0.10
N ALA A 218 5.24 38.57 -0.03
CA ALA A 218 4.78 39.75 -0.76
C ALA A 218 3.28 39.96 -0.53
N TYR A 219 2.87 40.56 0.58
CA TYR A 219 1.68 41.42 0.63
C TYR A 219 1.77 42.30 1.87
N GLY A 220 2.54 43.38 1.72
CA GLY A 220 2.62 44.48 2.66
C GLY A 220 2.86 45.75 1.88
N ALA A 221 1.78 46.36 1.37
CA ALA A 221 1.67 47.79 1.08
C ALA A 221 0.26 48.14 0.59
N GLY A 222 -0.55 48.69 1.49
CA GLY A 222 -1.48 49.80 1.24
C GLY A 222 -2.65 49.61 0.26
N ARG A 223 -3.87 49.59 0.78
CA ARG A 223 -4.81 50.72 0.59
C ARG A 223 -6.04 50.57 1.49
N THR A 224 -6.38 51.70 2.09
CA THR A 224 -7.57 52.02 2.88
C THR A 224 -8.83 52.13 2.02
N GLU A 225 -9.98 51.99 2.70
CA GLU A 225 -11.35 52.37 2.27
C GLU A 225 -11.99 51.50 1.17
N THR A 226 -13.29 51.16 1.16
CA THR A 226 -14.48 51.73 1.81
C THR A 226 -15.59 50.66 1.87
N THR A 227 -16.45 50.77 2.87
CA THR A 227 -17.72 50.06 3.07
C THR A 227 -18.68 50.17 1.88
N ARG A 228 -19.25 49.04 1.43
CA ARG A 228 -20.65 49.02 0.95
C ARG A 228 -21.25 47.61 1.06
N ALA A 229 -22.35 47.53 1.80
CA ALA A 229 -23.21 46.37 1.92
C ALA A 229 -23.90 46.06 0.59
N ALA A 230 -23.88 44.80 0.18
CA ALA A 230 -24.76 44.27 -0.85
C ALA A 230 -25.39 42.97 -0.33
N ARG A 231 -26.67 43.12 0.01
CA ARG A 231 -27.63 42.08 0.39
C ARG A 231 -27.89 41.24 -0.87
N VAL A 232 -27.56 39.95 -0.84
CA VAL A 232 -27.97 39.01 -1.91
C VAL A 232 -28.94 38.00 -1.31
N VAL A 233 -30.12 38.00 -1.93
CA VAL A 233 -31.32 37.24 -1.62
C VAL A 233 -31.13 35.79 -2.07
N LEU A 234 -31.48 34.84 -1.21
CA LEU A 234 -31.61 33.42 -1.56
C LEU A 234 -32.94 33.20 -2.30
N PRO A 235 -32.98 32.48 -3.44
CA PRO A 235 -34.24 31.98 -3.99
C PRO A 235 -34.66 30.69 -3.31
N GLN A 236 -35.96 30.60 -3.06
CA GLN A 236 -36.65 29.45 -2.48
C GLN A 236 -36.72 28.26 -3.45
N GLU A 237 -36.72 27.07 -2.86
CA GLU A 237 -36.94 25.78 -3.52
C GLU A 237 -38.42 25.63 -3.93
N GLY A 238 -38.66 25.17 -5.15
CA GLY A 238 -39.98 24.79 -5.67
C GLY A 238 -39.94 23.36 -6.20
N GLU A 239 -40.89 22.55 -5.74
CA GLU A 239 -41.18 21.19 -6.18
C GLU A 239 -41.72 21.12 -7.63
N GLY A 240 -41.44 20.03 -8.34
CA GLY A 240 -42.08 19.70 -9.62
C GLY A 240 -41.46 18.50 -10.33
N ARG A 241 -42.31 17.55 -10.76
CA ARG A 241 -42.00 16.20 -11.26
C ARG A 241 -41.64 16.11 -12.76
N ASP A 242 -41.07 14.95 -13.11
CA ASP A 242 -41.31 14.08 -14.29
C ASP A 242 -40.12 13.76 -15.24
N GLU A 243 -39.84 12.45 -15.28
CA GLU A 243 -39.30 11.54 -16.31
C GLU A 243 -38.09 11.83 -17.24
N PRO A 244 -37.42 10.76 -17.73
CA PRO A 244 -36.02 10.81 -18.15
C PRO A 244 -35.81 10.81 -19.67
N ALA A 245 -34.66 11.36 -20.11
CA ALA A 245 -34.13 11.19 -21.45
C ALA A 245 -32.63 10.82 -21.41
N PRO A 246 -32.13 10.05 -22.40
CA PRO A 246 -30.85 9.37 -22.33
C PRO A 246 -29.70 10.29 -22.76
N VAL A 247 -28.54 10.15 -22.11
CA VAL A 247 -27.31 10.78 -22.58
C VAL A 247 -26.25 9.72 -22.80
N ALA A 248 -26.03 9.42 -24.09
CA ALA A 248 -24.79 8.83 -24.57
C ALA A 248 -23.64 9.82 -24.33
N GLY A 249 -22.63 9.38 -23.59
CA GLY A 249 -21.42 10.15 -23.30
C GLY A 249 -20.22 9.23 -23.24
N SER A 250 -19.58 9.05 -24.39
CA SER A 250 -18.27 8.41 -24.53
C SER A 250 -17.24 9.19 -23.70
N ALA A 251 -16.71 8.56 -22.66
CA ALA A 251 -15.55 9.07 -21.92
C ALA A 251 -14.38 8.10 -22.11
N ALA A 252 -13.43 8.52 -22.94
CA ALA A 252 -12.13 7.88 -23.09
C ALA A 252 -11.37 7.95 -21.74
N ILE A 253 -11.25 6.81 -21.06
CA ILE A 253 -10.43 6.69 -19.85
C ILE A 253 -9.04 6.20 -20.25
N ALA A 254 -8.04 7.02 -19.90
CA ALA A 254 -6.62 6.75 -20.09
C ALA A 254 -6.22 5.41 -19.43
N SER A 255 -6.01 4.39 -20.27
CA SER A 255 -5.73 2.99 -19.91
C SER A 255 -4.25 2.68 -19.62
N GLY A 256 -3.37 3.69 -19.61
CA GLY A 256 -1.92 3.47 -19.52
C GLY A 256 -1.38 3.03 -18.16
N GLY A 257 -2.04 3.40 -17.05
CA GLY A 257 -1.50 3.17 -15.70
C GLY A 257 -1.73 1.75 -15.15
N ALA A 258 -2.88 1.14 -15.45
CA ALA A 258 -3.25 -0.18 -14.94
C ALA A 258 -2.40 -1.31 -15.58
N ALA A 259 -2.06 -1.17 -16.86
CA ALA A 259 -1.23 -2.13 -17.59
C ALA A 259 0.19 -2.27 -17.00
N ALA A 260 0.78 -1.19 -16.48
CA ALA A 260 2.12 -1.21 -15.90
C ALA A 260 2.19 -1.98 -14.57
N VAL A 261 1.15 -1.88 -13.73
CA VAL A 261 1.05 -2.66 -12.48
C VAL A 261 0.87 -4.15 -12.76
N LEU A 262 0.12 -4.47 -13.83
CA LEU A 262 -0.11 -5.83 -14.31
C LEU A 262 1.16 -6.46 -14.91
N LEU A 263 1.91 -5.72 -15.73
CA LEU A 263 3.14 -6.21 -16.37
C LEU A 263 4.29 -6.41 -15.38
N GLU A 264 4.48 -5.51 -14.41
CA GLU A 264 5.44 -5.76 -13.32
C GLU A 264 5.03 -6.92 -12.42
N GLY A 265 3.72 -7.24 -12.35
CA GLY A 265 3.20 -8.39 -11.61
C GLY A 265 3.66 -9.72 -12.20
N VAL A 266 3.54 -9.83 -13.53
CA VAL A 266 3.96 -11.00 -14.31
C VAL A 266 5.50 -11.08 -14.37
N ALA A 267 6.19 -9.97 -14.65
CA ALA A 267 7.66 -9.95 -14.76
C ALA A 267 8.38 -10.30 -13.44
N CYS A 268 7.79 -9.98 -12.28
CA CYS A 268 8.35 -10.36 -10.98
C CYS A 268 8.20 -11.87 -10.70
N MET A 269 7.15 -12.51 -11.23
CA MET A 269 6.99 -13.97 -11.14
C MET A 269 8.02 -14.71 -12.01
N GLU A 270 8.38 -14.16 -13.16
CA GLU A 270 9.45 -14.73 -14.00
C GLU A 270 10.85 -14.52 -13.38
N GLY A 271 11.12 -13.34 -12.82
CA GLY A 271 12.41 -13.02 -12.20
C GLY A 271 12.76 -13.83 -10.96
N VAL A 272 11.77 -14.18 -10.12
CA VAL A 272 11.97 -15.03 -8.93
C VAL A 272 12.17 -16.51 -9.34
N SER A 273 11.50 -16.96 -10.40
CA SER A 273 11.69 -18.30 -10.97
C SER A 273 13.08 -18.47 -11.58
N ALA A 274 13.54 -17.49 -12.38
CA ALA A 274 14.84 -17.52 -13.02
C ALA A 274 16.01 -17.54 -12.01
N LYS A 275 15.95 -16.74 -10.94
CA LYS A 275 16.97 -16.74 -9.88
C LYS A 275 17.00 -18.05 -9.09
N ARG A 276 15.85 -18.68 -8.84
CA ARG A 276 15.79 -19.99 -8.15
C ARG A 276 16.28 -21.14 -9.03
N ILE A 277 15.99 -21.11 -10.34
CA ILE A 277 16.51 -22.10 -11.30
C ILE A 277 18.04 -21.98 -11.44
N ALA A 278 18.55 -20.75 -11.50
CA ALA A 278 20.00 -20.49 -11.55
C ALA A 278 20.71 -20.98 -10.28
N ALA A 279 20.16 -20.70 -9.09
CA ALA A 279 20.70 -21.16 -7.82
C ALA A 279 20.69 -22.71 -7.70
N LYS A 280 19.61 -23.37 -8.15
CA LYS A 280 19.51 -24.83 -8.14
C LYS A 280 20.48 -25.49 -9.12
N ARG A 281 20.71 -24.90 -10.30
CA ARG A 281 21.73 -25.36 -11.27
C ARG A 281 23.15 -25.16 -10.75
N ALA A 282 23.43 -24.10 -10.00
CA ALA A 282 24.73 -23.86 -9.39
C ALA A 282 25.04 -24.89 -8.29
N LEU A 283 24.03 -25.26 -7.49
CA LEU A 283 24.17 -26.30 -6.45
C LEU A 283 24.48 -27.67 -7.07
N LEU A 284 23.71 -28.07 -8.09
CA LEU A 284 23.89 -29.35 -8.78
C LEU A 284 25.21 -29.48 -9.56
N ARG A 285 25.88 -28.36 -9.87
CA ARG A 285 27.22 -28.36 -10.49
C ARG A 285 28.35 -28.51 -9.47
N ARG A 286 28.11 -28.23 -8.18
CA ARG A 286 29.08 -28.44 -7.10
C ARG A 286 29.16 -29.91 -6.66
N ASP A 287 28.03 -30.63 -6.67
CA ASP A 287 27.99 -32.05 -6.30
C ASP A 287 28.53 -33.02 -7.37
N ARG A 288 28.93 -32.50 -8.54
CA ARG A 288 29.49 -33.29 -9.65
C ARG A 288 30.99 -33.06 -9.88
N ARG A 289 31.67 -32.40 -8.94
CA ARG A 289 33.12 -32.20 -8.98
C ARG A 289 33.78 -32.81 -7.76
#